data_AF-A0A517DVF0-F1
#
_entry.id   AF-A0A517DVF0-F1
#
_cell.length_a   1.000
_cell.length_b   1.000
_cell.length_c   1.000
_cell.angle_alpha   90.00
_cell.angle_beta   90.00
_cell.angle_gamma   90.00
#
_symmetry.space_group_name_H-M   'P 1'
#
loop_
_entity.id
_entity.type
_entity.pdbx_description
1 polymer ?
#
loop_
_entity_poly.entity_id
_entity_poly.type
_entity_poly.pdbx_seq_one_letter_code
_entity_poly.pdbx_strand_id
1 'polypeptide(L)'
;MMNVDLLLIDGATPWLEYMATTKPDWMRKALKSFGWYSQQQIKAGIRKGAPGGREYAEFMPPDMRARLEAVFGNRPNKRYGPLGKLVNAVAYEYEYDACKEIVRVGWLSGSAVRLGEKIEQGYSKAVTDKMRRYFWAAGISLSGKSEINVAARRTFGPMQAILAPKAAAYIEDKILEYAKAGSPPARKKTKKYRVR
;
A
#
# COMPACT_ATOMS: atom_id res chain seq x y z
N MET A 1 -1.57 -2.83 -15.55
CA MET A 1 -2.40 -3.07 -14.35
C MET A 1 -1.56 -3.93 -13.40
N MET A 2 -0.71 -3.30 -12.59
CA MET A 2 0.06 -3.98 -11.56
C MET A 2 -0.80 -4.11 -10.30
N ASN A 3 -1.75 -5.04 -10.37
CA ASN A 3 -2.37 -5.57 -9.17
C ASN A 3 -1.31 -6.46 -8.53
N VAL A 4 -0.78 -6.05 -7.38
CA VAL A 4 0.01 -6.96 -6.55
C VAL A 4 -0.99 -7.86 -5.85
N ASP A 5 -1.46 -8.84 -6.61
CA ASP A 5 -2.06 -10.02 -6.01
C ASP A 5 -0.90 -10.72 -5.27
N LEU A 6 -0.87 -10.56 -3.95
CA LEU A 6 -0.20 -11.53 -3.09
C LEU A 6 -1.01 -12.83 -3.23
N LEU A 7 -0.85 -13.51 -4.37
CA LEU A 7 -1.37 -14.85 -4.58
C LEU A 7 -0.62 -15.76 -3.62
N LEU A 8 -1.19 -15.90 -2.44
CA LEU A 8 -0.86 -16.88 -1.42
C LEU A 8 -1.36 -18.25 -1.91
N ILE A 9 -1.00 -18.64 -3.13
CA ILE A 9 -1.43 -19.89 -3.76
C ILE A 9 -0.31 -20.95 -3.69
N ASP A 10 0.96 -20.53 -3.63
CA ASP A 10 2.10 -21.44 -3.87
C ASP A 10 3.04 -21.57 -2.66
N GLY A 11 2.48 -21.49 -1.46
CA GLY A 11 3.21 -21.64 -0.20
C GLY A 11 2.42 -22.38 0.88
N ALA A 12 1.33 -23.07 0.49
CA ALA A 12 0.60 -23.91 1.41
C ALA A 12 1.50 -25.11 1.73
N THR A 13 2.09 -25.11 2.93
CA THR A 13 2.68 -26.34 3.46
C THR A 13 1.58 -27.41 3.49
N PRO A 14 1.91 -28.71 3.38
CA PRO A 14 0.91 -29.77 3.50
C PRO A 14 0.06 -29.64 4.78
N TRP A 15 0.62 -29.03 5.82
CA TRP A 15 -0.09 -28.67 7.05
C TRP A 15 -1.14 -27.57 6.84
N LEU A 16 -0.85 -26.51 6.09
CA LEU A 16 -1.84 -25.47 5.76
C LEU A 16 -2.98 -26.02 4.90
N GLU A 17 -2.69 -26.92 3.95
CA GLU A 17 -3.73 -27.61 3.16
C GLU A 17 -4.65 -28.46 4.06
N TYR A 18 -4.06 -29.19 5.00
CA TYR A 18 -4.81 -29.93 6.01
C TYR A 18 -5.68 -29.01 6.89
N MET A 19 -5.15 -27.86 7.30
CA MET A 19 -5.92 -26.91 8.11
C MET A 19 -7.02 -26.20 7.32
N ALA A 20 -6.83 -25.96 6.03
CA ALA A 20 -7.86 -25.41 5.14
C ALA A 20 -9.07 -26.37 5.03
N THR A 21 -8.83 -27.68 4.96
CA THR A 21 -9.91 -28.67 4.88
C THR A 21 -10.58 -28.95 6.22
N THR A 22 -9.80 -29.09 7.30
CA THR A 22 -10.33 -29.47 8.63
C THR A 22 -10.91 -28.30 9.43
N LYS A 23 -10.32 -27.10 9.30
CA LYS A 23 -10.73 -25.88 10.01
C LYS A 23 -10.72 -24.66 9.08
N PRO A 24 -11.56 -24.64 8.02
CA PRO A 24 -11.62 -23.54 7.05
C PRO A 24 -11.90 -22.18 7.70
N ASP A 25 -12.65 -22.16 8.81
CA ASP A 25 -12.91 -20.95 9.57
C ASP A 25 -11.66 -20.31 10.17
N TRP A 26 -10.71 -21.13 10.63
CA TRP A 26 -9.46 -20.68 11.21
C TRP A 26 -8.52 -20.18 10.13
N MET A 27 -8.43 -20.91 9.02
CA MET A 27 -7.67 -20.52 7.84
C MET A 27 -8.11 -19.14 7.34
N ARG A 28 -9.42 -18.97 7.12
CA ARG A 28 -10.04 -17.70 6.73
C ARG A 28 -9.69 -16.55 7.68
N LYS A 29 -9.71 -16.78 8.99
CA LYS A 29 -9.37 -15.75 9.99
C LYS A 29 -7.89 -15.42 10.00
N ALA A 30 -7.02 -16.43 9.84
CA ALA A 30 -5.58 -16.26 9.75
C ALA A 30 -5.18 -15.47 8.49
N LEU A 31 -5.74 -15.82 7.33
CA LEU A 31 -5.56 -15.09 6.07
C LEU A 31 -5.99 -13.62 6.18
N LYS A 32 -7.16 -13.34 6.77
CA LYS A 32 -7.59 -11.96 7.02
C LYS A 32 -6.64 -11.21 7.96
N SER A 33 -6.10 -11.89 8.98
CA SER A 33 -5.09 -11.33 9.87
C SER A 33 -3.83 -10.96 9.10
N PHE A 34 -3.37 -11.85 8.20
CA PHE A 34 -2.22 -11.60 7.36
C PHE A 34 -2.44 -10.45 6.36
N GLY A 35 -3.63 -10.34 5.76
CA GLY A 35 -3.99 -9.21 4.89
C GLY A 35 -3.95 -7.86 5.63
N TRP A 36 -4.50 -7.82 6.84
CA TRP A 36 -4.42 -6.64 7.69
C TRP A 36 -2.96 -6.32 8.08
N TYR A 37 -2.19 -7.33 8.49
CA TYR A 37 -0.77 -7.18 8.82
C TYR A 37 0.03 -6.64 7.64
N SER A 38 -0.14 -7.22 6.46
CA SER A 38 0.50 -6.79 5.20
C SER A 38 0.16 -5.34 4.87
N GLN A 39 -1.12 -4.96 4.99
CA GLN A 39 -1.55 -3.57 4.82
C GLN A 39 -0.82 -2.63 5.79
N GLN A 40 -0.70 -3.00 7.07
CA GLN A 40 0.02 -2.17 8.06
C GLN A 40 1.51 -2.05 7.71
N GLN A 41 2.16 -3.14 7.31
CA GLN A 41 3.57 -3.14 6.93
C GLN A 41 3.82 -2.26 5.70
N ILE A 42 2.96 -2.34 4.68
CA ILE A 42 3.07 -1.48 3.49
C ILE A 42 2.91 -0.01 3.90
N LYS A 43 1.88 0.32 4.69
CA LYS A 43 1.67 1.69 5.17
C LYS A 43 2.83 2.19 6.02
N ALA A 44 3.42 1.34 6.86
CA ALA A 44 4.59 1.69 7.66
C ALA A 44 5.82 1.93 6.78
N GLY A 45 6.08 1.05 5.81
CA GLY A 45 7.16 1.19 4.83
C GLY A 45 7.06 2.50 4.04
N ILE A 46 5.87 2.84 3.54
CA ILE A 46 5.65 4.10 2.83
C ILE A 46 5.90 5.31 3.74
N ARG A 47 5.44 5.27 5.01
CA ARG A 47 5.64 6.38 5.95
C ARG A 47 7.11 6.59 6.31
N LYS A 48 7.88 5.51 6.41
CA LYS A 48 9.34 5.56 6.59
C LYS A 48 10.09 5.98 5.33
N GLY A 49 9.42 5.99 4.17
CA GLY A 49 10.05 6.27 2.88
C GLY A 49 10.92 5.13 2.35
N ALA A 50 10.84 3.94 2.95
CA ALA A 50 11.65 2.78 2.59
C ALA A 50 10.81 1.49 2.53
N PRO A 51 9.81 1.39 1.63
CA PRO A 51 9.05 0.17 1.46
C PRO A 51 9.96 -1.01 1.09
N GLY A 52 9.84 -2.12 1.80
CA GLY A 52 10.68 -3.28 1.55
C GLY A 52 12.18 -3.04 1.82
N GLY A 53 12.52 -2.04 2.65
CA GLY A 53 13.92 -1.64 2.88
C GLY A 53 14.57 -0.88 1.72
N ARG A 54 13.82 -0.57 0.65
CA ARG A 54 14.32 0.24 -0.47
C ARG A 54 13.85 1.68 -0.31
N GLU A 55 14.79 2.57 -0.04
CA GLU A 55 14.49 3.99 0.09
C GLU A 55 13.93 4.55 -1.22
N TYR A 56 12.91 5.41 -1.09
CA TYR A 56 12.46 6.20 -2.21
C TYR A 56 13.54 7.21 -2.59
N ALA A 57 13.61 7.50 -3.89
CA ALA A 57 14.37 8.65 -4.36
C ALA A 57 13.91 9.93 -3.65
N GLU A 58 14.86 10.83 -3.41
CA GLU A 58 14.59 12.13 -2.82
C GLU A 58 13.48 12.84 -3.59
N PHE A 59 12.59 13.50 -2.85
CA PHE A 59 11.46 14.21 -3.41
C PHE A 59 11.35 15.59 -2.81
N MET A 60 10.41 16.38 -3.36
CA MET A 60 10.15 17.74 -2.95
C MET A 60 10.22 17.91 -1.42
N PRO A 61 11.11 18.80 -0.93
CA PRO A 61 11.27 19.03 0.49
C PRO A 61 9.95 19.42 1.16
N PRO A 62 9.72 19.01 2.42
CA PRO A 62 8.47 19.30 3.12
C PRO A 62 8.15 20.80 3.22
N ASP A 63 9.17 21.64 3.38
CA ASP A 63 9.00 23.10 3.41
C ASP A 63 8.54 23.68 2.07
N MET A 64 9.11 23.19 0.97
CA MET A 64 8.69 23.58 -0.38
C MET A 64 7.25 23.19 -0.63
N ARG A 65 6.86 21.97 -0.25
CA ARG A 65 5.48 21.49 -0.35
C ARG A 65 4.53 22.34 0.51
N ALA A 66 4.91 22.66 1.74
CA ALA A 66 4.09 23.46 2.63
C ALA A 66 3.80 24.85 2.05
N ARG A 67 4.81 25.51 1.45
CA ARG A 67 4.62 26.80 0.75
C ARG A 67 3.64 26.69 -0.41
N LEU A 68 3.76 25.63 -1.20
CA LEU A 68 2.86 25.35 -2.32
C LEU A 68 1.41 25.14 -1.83
N GLU A 69 1.19 24.33 -0.79
CA GLU A 69 -0.16 24.12 -0.23
C GLU A 69 -0.78 25.40 0.34
N ALA A 70 0.02 26.30 0.91
CA ALA A 70 -0.45 27.58 1.45
C ALA A 70 -1.05 28.50 0.36
N VAL A 71 -0.54 28.44 -0.87
CA VAL A 71 -1.09 29.20 -2.02
C VAL A 71 -2.54 28.80 -2.32
N PHE A 72 -2.92 27.55 -2.02
CA PHE A 72 -4.30 27.07 -2.18
C PHE A 72 -5.20 27.36 -0.97
N GLY A 73 -4.74 28.15 0.01
CA GLY A 73 -5.48 28.41 1.25
C GLY A 73 -5.55 27.21 2.19
N ASN A 74 -4.78 26.15 1.93
CA ASN A 74 -4.71 25.00 2.83
C ASN A 74 -3.78 25.31 4.00
N ARG A 75 -4.07 24.73 5.17
CA ARG A 75 -3.15 24.79 6.32
C ARG A 75 -1.87 24.03 5.96
N PRO A 76 -0.70 24.69 5.88
CA PRO A 76 0.54 24.05 5.48
C PRO A 76 0.93 22.99 6.51
N ASN A 77 1.13 21.75 6.05
CA ASN A 77 1.59 20.66 6.90
C ASN A 77 2.96 20.18 6.42
N LYS A 78 3.96 20.18 7.33
CA LYS A 78 5.32 19.72 7.03
C LYS A 78 5.51 18.22 7.22
N ARG A 79 4.50 17.50 7.72
CA ARG A 79 4.57 16.05 8.02
C ARG A 79 4.01 15.17 6.91
N TYR A 80 3.99 15.64 5.66
CA TYR A 80 3.54 14.78 4.56
C TYR A 80 4.54 13.68 4.29
N GLY A 81 4.07 12.43 4.43
CA GLY A 81 4.80 11.28 3.93
C GLY A 81 4.94 11.32 2.41
N PRO A 82 5.86 10.53 1.84
CA PRO A 82 6.19 10.52 0.41
C PRO A 82 4.98 10.39 -0.53
N LEU A 83 4.00 9.56 -0.18
CA LEU A 83 2.78 9.36 -0.98
C LEU A 83 1.57 10.18 -0.47
N GLY A 84 1.73 11.03 0.54
CA GLY A 84 0.67 11.86 1.09
C GLY A 84 -0.59 11.06 1.45
N LYS A 85 -1.76 11.48 0.94
CA LYS A 85 -3.06 10.81 1.19
C LYS A 85 -3.20 9.46 0.47
N LEU A 86 -2.37 9.17 -0.53
CA LEU A 86 -2.43 7.92 -1.28
C LEU A 86 -2.16 6.70 -0.37
N VAL A 87 -1.36 6.87 0.70
CA VAL A 87 -1.14 5.83 1.72
C VAL A 87 -2.44 5.30 2.31
N ASN A 88 -3.45 6.16 2.47
CA ASN A 88 -4.75 5.76 3.03
C ASN A 88 -5.56 4.89 2.06
N ALA A 89 -5.24 4.96 0.76
CA ALA A 89 -5.86 4.13 -0.27
C ALA A 89 -5.28 2.70 -0.32
N VAL A 90 -4.23 2.39 0.46
CA VAL A 90 -3.76 1.01 0.61
C VAL A 90 -4.74 0.24 1.49
N ALA A 91 -5.31 -0.84 0.96
CA ALA A 91 -6.20 -1.73 1.67
C ALA A 91 -5.97 -3.18 1.25
N TYR A 92 -6.59 -4.09 2.00
CA TYR A 92 -6.67 -5.49 1.62
C TYR A 92 -8.12 -5.86 1.33
N GLU A 93 -8.30 -6.76 0.37
CA GLU A 93 -9.54 -7.44 0.09
C GLU A 93 -9.35 -8.92 0.37
N TYR A 94 -10.32 -9.48 1.09
CA TYR A 94 -10.43 -10.92 1.24
C TYR A 94 -11.55 -11.41 0.32
N GLU A 95 -11.16 -12.22 -0.65
CA GLU A 95 -12.07 -12.92 -1.54
C GLU A 95 -12.21 -14.35 -1.03
N TYR A 96 -13.46 -14.75 -0.75
CA TYR A 96 -13.81 -16.10 -0.36
C TYR A 96 -14.75 -16.63 -1.42
N ASP A 97 -14.25 -17.55 -2.22
CA ASP A 97 -15.06 -18.39 -3.10
C ASP A 97 -14.68 -19.86 -2.82
N ALA A 98 -15.57 -20.80 -3.15
CA ALA A 98 -15.44 -22.22 -2.80
C ALA A 98 -14.10 -22.87 -3.24
N CYS A 99 -13.37 -22.23 -4.17
CA CYS A 99 -12.07 -22.68 -4.66
C CYS A 99 -10.95 -21.62 -4.54
N LYS A 100 -11.18 -20.49 -3.88
CA LYS A 100 -10.23 -19.36 -3.84
C LYS A 100 -10.18 -18.73 -2.45
N GLU A 101 -9.12 -19.04 -1.71
CA GLU A 101 -8.76 -18.37 -0.45
C GLU A 101 -7.68 -17.31 -0.73
N ILE A 102 -8.10 -16.17 -1.29
CA ILE A 102 -7.15 -15.16 -1.78
C ILE A 102 -7.24 -13.89 -0.93
N VAL A 103 -6.07 -13.41 -0.50
CA VAL A 103 -5.89 -12.10 0.13
C VAL A 103 -5.18 -11.19 -0.86
N ARG A 104 -5.89 -10.18 -1.37
CA ARG A 104 -5.31 -9.14 -2.23
C ARG A 104 -4.95 -7.93 -1.39
N VAL A 105 -3.81 -7.32 -1.64
CA VAL A 105 -3.41 -6.06 -0.97
C VAL A 105 -3.01 -5.06 -2.03
N GLY A 106 -3.71 -3.94 -2.08
CA GLY A 106 -3.53 -2.97 -3.16
C GLY A 106 -4.29 -1.67 -2.94
N TRP A 107 -4.57 -0.98 -4.04
CA TRP A 107 -5.24 0.31 -4.03
C TRP A 107 -6.77 0.16 -4.01
N LEU A 108 -7.45 1.01 -3.23
CA LEU A 108 -8.91 0.99 -3.06
C LEU A 108 -9.72 1.50 -4.26
N SER A 109 -9.13 2.29 -5.16
CA SER A 109 -9.84 2.93 -6.26
C SER A 109 -9.02 2.89 -7.54
N GLY A 110 -9.69 2.85 -8.70
CA GLY A 110 -8.99 2.89 -9.99
C GLY A 110 -8.20 4.19 -10.21
N SER A 111 -8.57 5.28 -9.53
CA SER A 111 -7.77 6.51 -9.51
C SER A 111 -6.49 6.36 -8.68
N ALA A 112 -6.56 5.65 -7.55
CA ALA A 112 -5.41 5.34 -6.72
C ALA A 112 -4.48 4.34 -7.42
N VAL A 113 -5.02 3.35 -8.15
CA VAL A 113 -4.23 2.47 -9.04
C VAL A 113 -3.47 3.30 -10.06
N ARG A 114 -4.17 4.11 -10.86
CA ARG A 114 -3.53 4.94 -11.90
C ARG A 114 -2.46 5.88 -11.35
N LEU A 115 -2.74 6.55 -10.23
CA LEU A 115 -1.79 7.47 -9.61
C LEU A 115 -0.61 6.71 -8.97
N GLY A 116 -0.89 5.58 -8.33
CA GLY A 116 0.11 4.71 -7.73
C GLY A 116 1.06 4.17 -8.78
N GLU A 117 0.55 3.52 -9.84
CA GLU A 117 1.34 3.01 -10.96
C GLU A 117 2.22 4.11 -11.58
N LYS A 118 1.63 5.29 -11.82
CA LYS A 118 2.36 6.43 -12.38
C LYS A 118 3.51 6.88 -11.48
N ILE A 119 3.32 6.87 -10.16
CA ILE A 119 4.37 7.22 -9.20
C ILE A 119 5.41 6.09 -9.07
N GLU A 120 4.99 4.83 -9.12
CA GLU A 120 5.89 3.68 -9.06
C GLU A 120 6.83 3.60 -10.26
N GLN A 121 6.33 3.89 -11.45
CA GLN A 121 7.11 3.94 -12.69
C GLN A 121 8.01 5.19 -12.77
N GLY A 122 7.64 6.24 -12.05
CA GLY A 122 8.19 7.56 -12.27
C GLY A 122 7.63 8.18 -13.55
N TYR A 123 7.62 9.50 -13.61
CA TYR A 123 7.14 10.20 -14.79
C TYR A 123 7.73 11.61 -14.85
N SER A 124 7.81 12.12 -16.07
CA SER A 124 8.16 13.51 -16.30
C SER A 124 6.94 14.29 -16.77
N LYS A 125 6.90 15.58 -16.44
CA LYS A 125 5.81 16.46 -16.84
C LYS A 125 6.35 17.81 -17.28
N ALA A 126 6.03 18.19 -18.51
CA ALA A 126 6.31 19.52 -19.03
C ALA A 126 5.74 20.61 -18.11
N VAL A 127 6.56 21.61 -17.83
CA VAL A 127 6.21 22.78 -17.02
C VAL A 127 5.34 23.70 -17.87
N THR A 128 4.06 23.79 -17.50
CA THR A 128 3.14 24.73 -18.13
C THR A 128 3.22 26.11 -17.49
N ASP A 129 2.77 27.15 -18.19
CA ASP A 129 2.76 28.52 -17.66
C ASP A 129 1.92 28.65 -16.40
N LYS A 130 0.80 27.92 -16.33
CA LYS A 130 -0.02 27.84 -15.11
C LYS A 130 0.77 27.26 -13.93
N MET A 131 1.59 26.23 -14.17
CA MET A 131 2.48 25.69 -13.16
C MET A 131 3.55 26.72 -12.76
N ARG A 132 4.15 27.46 -13.71
CA ARG A 132 5.14 28.50 -13.39
C ARG A 132 4.55 29.58 -12.49
N ARG A 133 3.37 30.10 -12.83
CA ARG A 133 2.67 31.13 -12.03
C ARG A 133 2.39 30.62 -10.61
N TYR A 134 1.99 29.36 -10.48
CA TYR A 134 1.72 28.74 -9.19
C TYR A 134 2.98 28.59 -8.31
N PHE A 135 4.07 28.07 -8.88
CA PHE A 135 5.34 27.97 -8.16
C PHE A 135 5.88 29.35 -7.80
N TRP A 136 5.73 30.34 -8.69
CA TRP A 136 6.12 31.73 -8.43
C TRP A 136 5.33 32.37 -7.29
N ALA A 137 4.01 32.13 -7.21
CA ALA A 137 3.18 32.57 -6.08
C ALA A 137 3.61 31.95 -4.74
N ALA A 138 4.23 30.77 -4.77
CA ALA A 138 4.84 30.13 -3.59
C ALA A 138 6.29 30.60 -3.31
N GLY A 139 6.80 31.59 -4.06
CA GLY A 139 8.17 32.09 -3.96
C GLY A 139 9.23 31.14 -4.52
N ILE A 140 8.85 30.19 -5.38
CA ILE A 140 9.73 29.18 -5.96
C ILE A 140 9.88 29.46 -7.46
N SER A 141 11.08 29.89 -7.89
CA SER A 141 11.37 30.06 -9.31
C SER A 141 11.60 28.71 -10.00
N LEU A 142 10.92 28.50 -11.13
CA LEU A 142 11.18 27.39 -12.06
C LEU A 142 12.00 27.84 -13.28
N SER A 143 12.73 28.96 -13.19
CA SER A 143 13.49 29.54 -14.31
C SER A 143 14.42 28.51 -14.96
N GLY A 144 14.32 28.38 -16.28
CA GLY A 144 15.13 27.43 -17.08
C GLY A 144 14.66 25.97 -17.06
N LYS A 145 13.73 25.57 -16.19
CA LYS A 145 13.20 24.19 -16.17
C LYS A 145 12.02 24.08 -17.12
N SER A 146 12.16 23.29 -18.18
CA SER A 146 11.07 22.93 -19.11
C SER A 146 10.26 21.73 -18.61
N GLU A 147 10.83 20.91 -17.72
CA GLU A 147 10.23 19.68 -17.25
C GLU A 147 10.48 19.44 -15.76
N ILE A 148 9.51 18.82 -15.08
CA ILE A 148 9.64 18.28 -13.72
C ILE A 148 9.70 16.77 -13.83
N ASN A 149 10.85 16.20 -13.45
CA ASN A 149 11.04 14.77 -13.32
C ASN A 149 10.62 14.31 -11.92
N VAL A 150 9.70 13.34 -11.86
CA VAL A 150 9.31 12.64 -10.64
C VAL A 150 9.90 11.24 -10.70
N ALA A 151 10.93 11.01 -9.89
CA ALA A 151 11.59 9.71 -9.80
C ALA A 151 10.63 8.60 -9.35
N ALA A 152 10.89 7.39 -9.83
CA ALA A 152 10.14 6.18 -9.52
C ALA A 152 10.14 5.87 -8.01
N ARG A 153 8.97 5.54 -7.46
CA ARG A 153 8.80 5.17 -6.05
C ARG A 153 8.17 3.78 -5.93
N ARG A 154 8.97 2.76 -6.21
CA ARG A 154 8.55 1.35 -6.17
C ARG A 154 8.08 1.00 -4.75
N THR A 155 6.81 0.63 -4.60
CA THR A 155 6.20 0.40 -3.28
C THR A 155 5.79 -1.05 -3.12
N PHE A 156 4.92 -1.56 -3.99
CA PHE A 156 4.38 -2.91 -3.79
C PHE A 156 5.40 -4.00 -4.13
N GLY A 157 6.17 -3.86 -5.22
CA GLY A 157 7.19 -4.85 -5.58
C GLY A 157 8.20 -5.13 -4.46
N PRO A 158 8.86 -4.11 -3.88
CA PRO A 158 9.76 -4.30 -2.73
C PRO A 158 9.07 -4.87 -1.49
N MET A 159 7.82 -4.46 -1.21
CA MET A 159 7.06 -5.00 -0.08
C MET A 159 6.68 -6.47 -0.29
N GLN A 160 6.32 -6.86 -1.52
CA GLN A 160 5.98 -8.24 -1.87
C GLN A 160 7.17 -9.17 -1.62
N ALA A 161 8.38 -8.75 -2.01
CA ALA A 161 9.60 -9.54 -1.79
C ALA A 161 9.87 -9.83 -0.31
N ILE A 162 9.41 -8.98 0.62
CA ILE A 162 9.57 -9.19 2.07
C ILE A 162 8.37 -9.92 2.69
N LEU A 163 7.15 -9.63 2.23
CA LEU A 163 5.93 -10.14 2.84
C LEU A 163 5.57 -11.54 2.36
N ALA A 164 5.76 -11.84 1.07
CA ALA A 164 5.43 -13.14 0.49
C ALA A 164 6.11 -14.32 1.23
N PRO A 165 7.43 -14.32 1.51
CA PRO A 165 8.06 -15.45 2.21
C PRO A 165 7.63 -15.58 3.68
N LYS A 166 7.09 -14.51 4.29
CA LYS A 166 6.61 -14.52 5.69
C LYS A 166 5.17 -15.01 5.82
N ALA A 167 4.48 -15.19 4.70
CA ALA A 167 3.05 -15.45 4.67
C ALA A 167 2.69 -16.78 5.34
N ALA A 168 3.33 -17.87 4.92
CA ALA A 168 3.07 -19.21 5.46
C ALA A 168 3.29 -19.25 6.98
N ALA A 169 4.48 -18.89 7.44
CA ALA A 169 4.83 -18.89 8.87
C ALA A 169 3.86 -18.04 9.71
N TYR A 170 3.48 -16.84 9.24
CA TYR A 170 2.53 -16.00 9.97
C TYR A 170 1.14 -16.63 10.08
N ILE A 171 0.67 -17.28 9.01
CA ILE A 171 -0.63 -17.96 8.98
C ILE A 171 -0.60 -19.17 9.93
N GLU A 172 0.48 -19.95 9.90
CA GLU A 172 0.69 -21.10 10.79
C GLU A 172 0.65 -20.67 12.26
N ASP A 173 1.43 -19.64 12.62
CA ASP A 173 1.46 -19.08 13.98
C ASP A 173 0.07 -18.62 14.43
N LYS A 174 -0.71 -17.99 13.54
CA LYS A 174 -2.07 -17.55 13.85
C LYS A 174 -3.04 -18.70 14.06
N ILE A 175 -2.92 -19.76 13.27
CA ILE A 175 -3.76 -20.95 13.44
C ILE A 175 -3.41 -21.65 14.77
N LEU A 176 -2.11 -21.76 15.11
CA LEU A 176 -1.66 -22.31 16.39
C LEU A 176 -2.13 -21.45 17.59
N GLU A 177 -2.13 -20.13 17.45
CA GLU A 177 -2.71 -19.22 18.45
C GLU A 177 -4.20 -19.52 18.68
N TYR A 178 -4.98 -19.73 17.63
CA TYR A 178 -6.39 -20.10 17.74
C TYR A 178 -6.60 -21.48 18.37
N ALA A 179 -5.69 -22.42 18.15
CA ALA A 179 -5.73 -23.73 18.79
C ALA A 179 -5.52 -23.64 20.30
N LYS A 180 -4.63 -22.74 20.76
CA LYS A 180 -4.30 -22.55 22.18
C LYS A 180 -5.34 -21.72 22.94
N ALA A 181 -5.74 -20.57 22.38
CA ALA A 181 -6.56 -19.58 23.07
C ALA A 181 -8.04 -19.61 22.66
N GLY A 182 -8.40 -20.41 21.67
CA GLY A 182 -9.70 -20.36 21.01
C GLY A 182 -9.75 -19.30 19.91
N SER A 183 -10.51 -19.58 18.86
CA SER A 183 -10.65 -18.67 17.73
C SER A 183 -11.52 -17.45 18.11
N PRO A 184 -11.12 -16.21 17.77
CA PRO A 184 -11.88 -15.02 18.14
C PRO A 184 -13.30 -15.06 17.54
N PRO A 185 -14.31 -14.52 18.25
CA PRO A 185 -15.69 -14.54 17.79
C PRO A 185 -15.85 -13.75 16.48
N ALA A 186 -16.88 -14.10 15.71
CA ALA A 186 -17.20 -13.37 14.49
C ALA A 186 -17.48 -11.90 14.82
N ARG A 187 -16.69 -10.99 14.24
CA ARG A 187 -16.96 -9.55 14.36
C ARG A 187 -18.16 -9.15 13.50
N LYS A 188 -18.91 -8.14 13.95
CA LYS A 188 -20.00 -7.52 13.17
C LYS A 188 -19.50 -7.16 11.77
N LYS A 189 -20.35 -7.34 10.76
CA LYS A 189 -20.03 -7.05 9.35
C LYS A 189 -19.59 -5.58 9.22
N THR A 190 -18.32 -5.36 8.90
CA THR A 190 -17.78 -4.04 8.53
C THR A 190 -17.88 -3.82 7.03
N LYS A 191 -17.70 -2.58 6.57
CA LYS A 191 -17.63 -2.27 5.12
C LYS A 191 -16.59 -3.17 4.46
N LYS A 192 -17.02 -3.90 3.42
CA LYS A 192 -16.11 -4.69 2.56
C LYS A 192 -15.45 -3.73 1.58
N TYR A 193 -14.13 -3.72 1.58
CA TYR A 193 -13.34 -2.99 0.60
C TYR A 193 -13.09 -3.88 -0.61
N ARG A 194 -13.12 -3.28 -1.80
CA ARG A 194 -12.70 -3.94 -3.05
C ARG A 194 -11.41 -3.29 -3.51
N VAL A 195 -10.36 -4.09 -3.64
CA VAL A 195 -9.11 -3.66 -4.27
C VAL A 195 -9.36 -3.66 -5.78
N ARG A 196 -8.78 -2.69 -6.47
CA ARG A 196 -8.93 -2.52 -7.92
C ARG A 196 -7.69 -2.98 -8.65
#